data_AF-A0A0R1SDS1-F1
#
_entry.id   AF-A0A0R1SDS1-F1
#
_cell.length_a   1.000
_cell.length_b   1.000
_cell.length_c   1.000
_cell.angle_alpha   90.00
_cell.angle_beta   90.00
_cell.angle_gamma   90.00
#
_symmetry.space_group_name_H-M   'P 1'
#
loop_
_entity.id
_entity.type
_entity.pdbx_description
1 polymer ?
#
loop_
_entity_poly.entity_id
_entity_poly.type
_entity_poly.pdbx_seq_one_letter_code
_entity_poly.pdbx_strand_id
1 'polypeptide(L)'
;MKNMKKVIIGLLASSLLFSAALVTGTQSVQASSENQTEETSDNFIAFMITGNAPVYSPSGMDLKMLAPVSNHTYQVSTQDIIKLADGTLLYPINSENQYVKSTDVTQAVNSDPLPVFKVTPLNEIIHTKNLIGIPLYDETGNIIERRALAADSYWYANGKKENLQTGEIFYRVSTHEYVSSVDIL
;
A
#
# COMPACT_ATOMS: atom_id res chain seq x y z
N MET A 1 -1.42 13.50 38.82
CA MET A 1 -0.13 13.02 38.24
C MET A 1 -0.22 11.50 38.09
N LYS A 2 -0.33 11.01 36.85
CA LYS A 2 -0.48 9.59 36.53
C LYS A 2 0.86 9.08 35.98
N ASN A 3 1.47 8.14 36.70
CA ASN A 3 2.82 7.65 36.46
C ASN A 3 2.93 6.84 35.15
N MET A 4 3.89 7.23 34.31
CA MET A 4 4.36 6.49 33.14
C MET A 4 5.00 5.16 33.56
N LYS A 5 4.62 4.06 32.89
CA LYS A 5 5.45 2.85 32.81
C LYS A 5 6.18 2.88 31.48
N LYS A 6 7.50 3.04 31.51
CA LYS A 6 8.38 2.84 30.35
C LYS A 6 8.56 1.34 30.16
N VAL A 7 8.25 0.84 28.96
CA VAL A 7 8.57 -0.54 28.55
C VAL A 7 9.91 -0.47 27.82
N ILE A 8 10.89 -1.21 28.34
CA ILE A 8 12.21 -1.41 27.73
C ILE A 8 12.10 -2.72 26.93
N ILE A 9 12.20 -2.65 25.61
CA ILE A 9 12.31 -3.83 24.74
C ILE A 9 13.80 -4.04 24.48
N GLY A 10 14.34 -5.12 25.05
CA GLY A 10 15.72 -5.55 24.83
C GLY A 10 15.88 -6.18 23.44
N LEU A 11 16.87 -5.73 22.70
CA LEU A 11 17.29 -6.33 21.44
C LEU A 11 18.28 -7.46 21.74
N LEU A 12 17.96 -8.69 21.32
CA LEU A 12 18.88 -9.83 21.35
C LEU A 12 19.97 -9.64 20.30
N ALA A 13 21.22 -9.50 20.74
CA ALA A 13 22.39 -9.64 19.88
C ALA A 13 22.71 -11.13 19.71
N SER A 14 22.38 -11.70 18.56
CA SER A 14 22.85 -13.03 18.18
C SER A 14 24.29 -12.94 17.69
N SER A 15 25.19 -13.53 18.48
CA SER A 15 26.61 -13.70 18.20
C SER A 15 26.86 -14.65 17.01
N LEU A 16 27.55 -14.16 15.98
CA LEU A 16 28.15 -14.97 14.92
C LEU A 16 29.54 -15.47 15.37
N LEU A 17 29.70 -16.79 15.44
CA LEU A 17 30.98 -17.47 15.61
C LEU A 17 31.78 -17.38 14.30
N PHE A 18 32.93 -16.71 14.32
CA PHE A 18 33.93 -16.79 13.26
C PHE A 18 35.02 -17.80 13.66
N SER A 19 35.12 -18.90 12.91
CA SER A 19 36.24 -19.83 13.02
C SER A 19 37.41 -19.29 12.22
N ALA A 20 38.53 -19.01 12.89
CA ALA A 20 39.78 -18.59 12.26
C ALA A 20 40.51 -19.78 11.63
N ALA A 21 40.87 -19.66 10.35
CA ALA A 21 41.88 -20.51 9.71
C ALA A 21 43.18 -19.70 9.55
N LEU A 22 44.28 -20.24 10.10
CA LEU A 22 45.63 -19.71 9.95
C LEU A 22 46.12 -19.89 8.50
N VAL A 23 46.61 -18.82 7.88
CA VAL A 23 47.57 -18.87 6.77
C VAL A 23 48.72 -17.91 7.09
N THR A 24 49.94 -18.44 7.08
CA THR A 24 51.20 -17.73 7.27
C THR A 24 51.70 -17.12 5.97
N GLY A 25 52.10 -15.85 5.98
CA GLY A 25 52.84 -15.23 4.87
C GLY A 25 53.01 -13.72 5.02
N THR A 26 54.22 -13.26 5.28
CA THR A 26 54.67 -11.86 5.35
C THR A 26 54.64 -11.14 3.98
N GLN A 27 54.03 -9.94 3.89
CA GLN A 27 54.67 -8.64 3.58
C GLN A 27 53.68 -7.53 3.15
N SER A 28 54.14 -6.30 3.45
CA SER A 28 53.80 -4.95 2.94
C SER A 28 52.50 -4.25 3.35
N VAL A 29 52.74 -3.08 3.95
CA VAL A 29 51.84 -1.96 4.25
C VAL A 29 51.18 -1.44 2.98
N GLN A 30 49.85 -1.30 3.01
CA GLN A 30 49.15 -0.30 2.21
C GLN A 30 47.89 0.12 2.96
N ALA A 31 47.90 1.36 3.46
CA ALA A 31 46.73 2.00 4.01
C ALA A 31 45.74 2.25 2.86
N SER A 32 44.68 1.44 2.81
CA SER A 32 43.49 1.74 2.01
C SER A 32 42.43 2.25 2.95
N SER A 33 42.10 3.53 2.81
CA SER A 33 40.98 4.20 3.47
C SER A 33 39.72 3.36 3.33
N GLU A 34 39.24 2.81 4.44
CA GLU A 34 37.89 2.28 4.54
C GLU A 34 36.94 3.46 4.39
N ASN A 35 36.42 3.64 3.17
CA ASN A 35 35.26 4.45 2.95
C ASN A 35 34.11 3.68 3.61
N GLN A 36 33.82 4.00 4.87
CA GLN A 36 32.59 3.58 5.52
C GLN A 36 31.45 4.21 4.73
N THR A 37 30.88 3.46 3.80
CA THR A 37 29.56 3.75 3.28
C THR A 37 28.64 3.70 4.49
N GLU A 38 28.20 4.87 4.95
CA GLU A 38 27.08 4.96 5.88
C GLU A 38 25.90 4.30 5.18
N GLU A 39 25.63 3.03 5.50
CA GLU A 39 24.36 2.42 5.15
C GLU A 39 23.30 3.15 5.97
N THR A 40 22.65 4.14 5.35
CA THR A 40 21.41 4.68 5.86
C THR A 40 20.45 3.51 5.95
N SER A 41 20.18 3.03 7.17
CA SER A 41 19.16 2.01 7.38
C SER A 41 17.84 2.60 6.90
N ASP A 42 17.40 2.18 5.71
CA ASP A 42 16.18 2.72 5.16
C ASP A 42 15.00 2.21 6.00
N ASN A 43 14.26 3.14 6.58
CA ASN A 43 13.09 2.78 7.38
C ASN A 43 11.89 2.69 6.44
N PHE A 44 11.08 1.64 6.62
CA PHE A 44 9.89 1.42 5.82
C PHE A 44 8.61 1.58 6.65
N ILE A 45 7.55 2.07 6.01
CA ILE A 45 6.18 2.04 6.54
C ILE A 45 5.37 1.07 5.68
N ALA A 46 4.56 0.26 6.33
CA ALA A 46 3.62 -0.65 5.69
C ALA A 46 2.17 -0.20 5.97
N PHE A 47 1.36 -0.07 4.92
CA PHE A 47 -0.03 0.37 5.06
C PHE A 47 -0.97 -0.29 4.05
N MET A 48 -2.28 -0.26 4.33
CA MET A 48 -3.35 -0.66 3.42
C MET A 48 -4.29 0.51 3.17
N ILE A 49 -4.80 0.56 1.94
CA ILE A 49 -5.79 1.54 1.50
C ILE A 49 -7.16 0.91 1.64
N THR A 50 -8.01 1.51 2.49
CA THR A 50 -9.37 1.02 2.75
C THR A 50 -10.37 2.13 2.46
N GLY A 51 -11.47 1.81 1.78
CA GLY A 51 -12.54 2.77 1.53
C GLY A 51 -12.19 3.89 0.54
N ASN A 52 -12.70 5.11 0.78
CA ASN A 52 -12.66 6.22 -0.17
C ASN A 52 -11.41 7.11 0.02
N ALA A 53 -10.21 6.59 -0.19
CA ALA A 53 -8.98 7.38 -0.08
C ALA A 53 -8.73 8.20 -1.36
N PRO A 54 -8.71 9.54 -1.34
CA PRO A 54 -8.41 10.34 -2.54
C PRO A 54 -6.93 10.25 -2.92
N VAL A 55 -6.65 10.37 -4.23
CA VAL A 55 -5.28 10.43 -4.75
C VAL A 55 -4.83 11.87 -4.95
N TYR A 56 -3.58 12.15 -4.57
CA TYR A 56 -2.95 13.46 -4.65
C TYR A 56 -1.67 13.42 -5.49
N SER A 57 -1.32 14.57 -6.06
CA SER A 57 -0.02 14.85 -6.66
C SER A 57 1.07 15.04 -5.58
N PRO A 58 2.37 15.12 -5.95
CA PRO A 58 3.44 15.46 -5.01
C PRO A 58 3.26 16.80 -4.29
N SER A 59 2.55 17.75 -4.91
CA SER A 59 2.26 19.05 -4.32
C SER A 59 1.00 19.06 -3.45
N GLY A 60 0.34 17.92 -3.28
CA GLY A 60 -0.91 17.79 -2.51
C GLY A 60 -2.16 18.20 -3.27
N MET A 61 -2.10 18.32 -4.60
CA MET A 61 -3.28 18.60 -5.44
C MET A 61 -4.12 17.33 -5.61
N ASP A 62 -5.42 17.42 -5.32
CA ASP A 62 -6.39 16.33 -5.56
C ASP A 62 -6.49 16.02 -7.06
N LEU A 63 -6.22 14.77 -7.42
CA LEU A 63 -6.20 14.28 -8.80
C LEU A 63 -7.57 13.84 -9.33
N LYS A 64 -8.64 13.95 -8.51
CA LYS A 64 -9.99 13.47 -8.85
C LYS A 64 -10.03 11.98 -9.17
N MET A 65 -9.26 11.24 -8.39
CA MET A 65 -9.20 9.78 -8.40
C MET A 65 -9.35 9.28 -6.96
N LEU A 66 -9.91 8.09 -6.80
CA LEU A 66 -9.77 7.34 -5.57
C LEU A 66 -8.63 6.34 -5.73
N ALA A 67 -7.86 6.16 -4.66
CA ALA A 67 -6.81 5.18 -4.65
C ALA A 67 -7.46 3.80 -4.74
N PRO A 68 -6.90 2.90 -5.56
CA PRO A 68 -7.43 1.56 -5.67
C PRO A 68 -7.43 0.91 -4.30
N VAL A 69 -8.62 0.53 -3.85
CA VAL A 69 -8.78 -0.39 -2.74
C VAL A 69 -8.11 -1.70 -3.16
N SER A 70 -7.03 -2.11 -2.50
CA SER A 70 -6.35 -3.37 -2.80
C SER A 70 -6.14 -4.17 -1.53
N ASN A 71 -6.13 -5.49 -1.69
CA ASN A 71 -5.75 -6.45 -0.66
C ASN A 71 -4.22 -6.57 -0.50
N HIS A 72 -3.46 -5.59 -0.99
CA HIS A 72 -2.01 -5.61 -0.94
C HIS A 72 -1.51 -4.59 0.09
N THR A 73 -0.52 -5.00 0.87
CA THR A 73 0.25 -4.11 1.73
C THR A 73 1.19 -3.25 0.89
N TYR A 74 1.05 -1.92 0.95
CA TYR A 74 2.02 -0.97 0.42
C TYR A 74 3.19 -0.85 1.40
N GLN A 75 4.40 -1.18 0.94
CA GLN A 75 5.64 -0.95 1.68
C GLN A 75 6.41 0.20 1.03
N VAL A 76 6.58 1.30 1.76
CA VAL A 76 7.20 2.52 1.24
C VAL A 76 8.39 2.93 2.08
N SER A 77 9.45 3.41 1.42
CA SER A 77 10.57 4.05 2.12
C SER A 77 10.09 5.33 2.78
N THR A 78 10.56 5.60 4.00
CA THR A 78 10.32 6.87 4.69
C THR A 78 10.94 8.06 3.97
N GLN A 79 11.89 7.84 3.06
CA GLN A 79 12.51 8.89 2.24
C GLN A 79 11.60 9.35 1.11
N ASP A 80 10.70 8.48 0.65
CA ASP A 80 9.75 8.79 -0.44
C ASP A 80 8.47 9.48 0.07
N ILE A 81 8.31 9.61 1.39
CA ILE A 81 7.16 10.28 2.01
C ILE A 81 7.31 11.79 1.88
N ILE A 82 6.30 12.44 1.32
CA ILE A 82 6.27 13.90 1.20
C ILE A 82 5.57 14.48 2.43
N LYS A 83 6.20 15.48 3.06
CA LYS A 83 5.60 16.30 4.10
C LYS A 83 5.23 17.67 3.54
N LEU A 84 3.94 17.96 3.48
CA LEU A 84 3.42 19.26 3.06
C LEU A 84 3.66 20.34 4.13
N ALA A 85 3.50 21.61 3.75
CA ALA A 85 3.74 22.76 4.62
C ALA A 85 2.84 22.79 5.87
N ASP A 86 1.64 22.21 5.78
CA ASP A 86 0.68 22.06 6.88
C ASP A 86 0.99 20.87 7.81
N GLY A 87 2.03 20.09 7.49
CA GLY A 87 2.42 18.88 8.21
C GLY A 87 1.74 17.60 7.74
N THR A 88 0.85 17.65 6.75
CA THR A 88 0.24 16.47 6.14
C THR A 88 1.32 15.59 5.51
N LEU A 89 1.25 14.28 5.76
CA LEU A 89 2.12 13.28 5.13
C LEU A 89 1.40 12.62 3.96
N LEU A 90 2.10 12.54 2.83
CA LEU A 90 1.65 11.87 1.62
C LEU A 90 2.50 10.60 1.40
N TYR A 91 1.83 9.45 1.32
CA TYR A 91 2.46 8.16 1.09
C TYR A 91 2.33 7.79 -0.40
N PRO A 92 3.42 7.43 -1.08
CA PRO A 92 3.36 7.04 -2.49
C PRO A 92 2.62 5.72 -2.66
N ILE A 93 1.83 5.60 -3.72
CA ILE A 93 1.06 4.37 -4.02
C ILE A 93 1.47 3.69 -5.32
N ASN A 94 2.29 4.34 -6.14
CA ASN A 94 2.91 3.79 -7.35
C ASN A 94 4.06 4.69 -7.84
N SER A 95 4.66 4.33 -8.97
CA SER A 95 5.74 5.10 -9.61
C SER A 95 5.24 6.28 -10.46
N GLU A 96 3.93 6.54 -10.53
CA GLU A 96 3.33 7.62 -11.34
C GLU A 96 3.14 8.93 -10.56
N ASN A 97 3.88 9.12 -9.46
CA ASN A 97 3.76 10.28 -8.57
C ASN A 97 2.34 10.46 -7.99
N GLN A 98 1.68 9.35 -7.68
CA GLN A 98 0.38 9.33 -7.02
C GLN A 98 0.55 8.99 -5.54
N TYR A 99 -0.18 9.71 -4.70
CA TYR A 99 -0.06 9.62 -3.25
C TYR A 99 -1.42 9.58 -2.57
N VAL A 100 -1.47 8.97 -1.39
CA VAL A 100 -2.59 9.07 -0.44
C VAL A 100 -2.14 9.77 0.83
N LYS A 101 -3.06 10.37 1.58
CA LYS A 101 -2.72 10.93 2.90
C LYS A 101 -2.53 9.81 3.91
N SER A 102 -1.63 10.03 4.87
CA SER A 102 -1.42 9.10 5.99
C SER A 102 -2.67 8.88 6.86
N THR A 103 -3.64 9.81 6.82
CA THR A 103 -4.92 9.72 7.54
C THR A 103 -5.96 8.84 6.83
N ASP A 104 -5.73 8.53 5.55
CA ASP A 104 -6.67 7.81 4.69
C ASP A 104 -6.28 6.33 4.53
N VAL A 105 -5.30 5.87 5.33
CA VAL A 105 -4.75 4.52 5.28
C VAL A 105 -4.70 3.91 6.69
N THR A 106 -4.60 2.58 6.73
CA THR A 106 -4.42 1.82 7.97
C THR A 106 -3.03 1.19 7.98
N GLN A 107 -2.38 1.11 9.15
CA GLN A 107 -1.10 0.40 9.25
C GLN A 107 -1.33 -1.09 9.00
N ALA A 108 -0.49 -1.67 8.14
CA ALA A 108 -0.54 -3.10 7.87
C ALA A 108 0.01 -3.86 9.09
N VAL A 109 -0.70 -4.89 9.52
CA VAL A 109 -0.20 -5.88 10.48
C VAL A 109 0.41 -7.03 9.68
N ASN A 110 1.64 -7.44 10.04
CA ASN A 110 2.46 -8.42 9.30
C ASN A 110 1.75 -9.77 9.10
N SER A 111 0.87 -9.87 8.12
CA SER A 111 0.36 -11.06 7.43
C SER A 111 -0.83 -10.62 6.57
N ASP A 112 -0.70 -10.71 5.25
CA ASP A 112 -1.83 -10.60 4.32
C ASP A 112 -2.47 -11.99 4.20
N PRO A 113 -3.55 -12.32 4.94
CA PRO A 113 -4.34 -13.49 4.59
C PRO A 113 -4.94 -13.26 3.20
N LEU A 114 -4.94 -14.31 2.35
CA LEU A 114 -5.65 -14.24 1.07
C LEU A 114 -7.10 -13.80 1.32
N PRO A 115 -7.64 -12.87 0.51
CA PRO A 115 -8.99 -12.38 0.70
C PRO A 115 -9.97 -13.54 0.52
N VAL A 116 -10.96 -13.59 1.40
CA VAL A 116 -12.06 -14.55 1.30
C VAL A 116 -13.28 -13.75 0.88
N PHE A 117 -13.77 -14.05 -0.33
CA PHE A 117 -14.91 -13.36 -0.89
C PHE A 117 -16.20 -14.16 -0.71
N LYS A 118 -17.25 -13.46 -0.27
CA LYS A 118 -18.63 -13.96 -0.36
C LYS A 118 -19.30 -13.39 -1.61
N VAL A 119 -19.62 -14.25 -2.56
CA VAL A 119 -20.29 -13.88 -3.81
C VAL A 119 -21.81 -14.00 -3.65
N THR A 120 -22.54 -13.00 -4.11
CA THR A 120 -24.02 -12.99 -4.11
C THR A 120 -24.52 -12.53 -5.48
N PRO A 121 -25.52 -13.21 -6.07
CA PRO A 121 -26.20 -12.71 -7.26
C PRO A 121 -26.80 -11.31 -7.04
N LEU A 122 -26.80 -10.50 -8.07
CA LEU A 122 -27.37 -9.15 -8.11
C LEU A 122 -27.94 -8.92 -9.50
N ASN A 123 -28.89 -8.00 -9.68
CA ASN A 123 -29.35 -7.56 -11.01
C ASN A 123 -29.73 -6.09 -10.90
N GLU A 124 -28.74 -5.20 -10.97
CA GLU A 124 -28.92 -3.75 -10.76
C GLU A 124 -28.15 -2.94 -11.81
N ILE A 125 -28.59 -1.69 -12.04
CA ILE A 125 -27.79 -0.71 -12.77
C ILE A 125 -27.04 0.11 -11.72
N ILE A 126 -25.71 0.09 -11.79
CA ILE A 126 -24.82 0.90 -10.96
C ILE A 126 -24.38 2.14 -11.74
N HIS A 127 -24.14 3.25 -11.02
CA HIS A 127 -23.72 4.52 -11.59
C HIS A 127 -22.36 4.90 -11.01
N THR A 128 -21.35 4.99 -11.88
CA THR A 128 -20.01 5.39 -11.44
C THR A 128 -19.99 6.86 -11.03
N LYS A 129 -19.17 7.17 -10.02
CA LYS A 129 -18.85 8.54 -9.65
C LYS A 129 -18.19 9.27 -10.82
N ASN A 130 -18.22 10.60 -10.78
CA ASN A 130 -17.50 11.43 -11.72
C ASN A 130 -16.00 11.54 -11.33
N LEU A 131 -15.29 10.41 -11.39
CA LEU A 131 -13.87 10.27 -11.07
C LEU A 131 -13.09 9.72 -12.27
N ILE A 132 -11.83 10.11 -12.38
CA ILE A 132 -10.95 9.66 -13.46
C ILE A 132 -10.44 8.26 -13.14
N GLY A 133 -10.40 7.39 -14.16
CA GLY A 133 -9.66 6.13 -14.09
C GLY A 133 -10.19 5.11 -13.07
N ILE A 134 -11.52 4.97 -12.97
CA ILE A 134 -12.16 4.03 -12.02
C ILE A 134 -11.67 2.60 -12.28
N PRO A 135 -10.89 2.01 -11.37
CA PRO A 135 -10.19 0.75 -11.62
C PRO A 135 -11.17 -0.42 -11.68
N LEU A 136 -10.78 -1.46 -12.43
CA LEU A 136 -11.42 -2.76 -12.41
C LEU A 136 -10.55 -3.77 -11.67
N TYR A 137 -11.20 -4.73 -11.06
CA TYR A 137 -10.59 -5.76 -10.22
C TYR A 137 -10.90 -7.16 -10.75
N ASP A 138 -9.94 -8.06 -10.62
CA ASP A 138 -10.11 -9.47 -10.93
C ASP A 138 -10.89 -10.22 -9.83
N GLU A 139 -11.11 -11.53 -10.01
CA GLU A 139 -11.79 -12.40 -9.02
C GLU A 139 -11.11 -12.39 -7.65
N THR A 140 -9.78 -12.23 -7.61
CA THR A 140 -8.97 -12.23 -6.39
C THR A 140 -8.81 -10.85 -5.75
N GLY A 141 -9.34 -9.79 -6.37
CA GLY A 141 -9.27 -8.44 -5.83
C GLY A 141 -8.03 -7.66 -6.26
N ASN A 142 -7.23 -8.16 -7.19
CA ASN A 142 -6.13 -7.39 -7.78
C ASN A 142 -6.67 -6.45 -8.86
N ILE A 143 -6.00 -5.33 -9.05
CA ILE A 143 -6.30 -4.38 -10.12
C ILE A 143 -6.00 -5.02 -11.47
N ILE A 144 -6.90 -4.83 -12.43
CA ILE A 144 -6.69 -5.15 -13.83
C ILE A 144 -6.07 -3.94 -14.50
N GLU A 145 -4.76 -4.01 -14.72
CA GLU A 145 -3.98 -2.93 -15.31
C GLU A 145 -4.54 -2.45 -16.65
N ARG A 146 -4.46 -1.13 -16.87
CA ARG A 146 -4.90 -0.44 -18.11
C ARG A 146 -6.37 -0.66 -18.45
N ARG A 147 -7.21 -1.04 -17.48
CA ARG A 147 -8.66 -1.16 -17.63
C ARG A 147 -9.37 -0.34 -16.57
N ALA A 148 -10.32 0.46 -17.03
CA ALA A 148 -11.11 1.33 -16.18
C ALA A 148 -12.50 1.55 -16.75
N LEU A 149 -13.46 1.86 -15.87
CA LEU A 149 -14.77 2.35 -16.28
C LEU A 149 -14.72 3.86 -16.54
N ALA A 150 -15.61 4.32 -17.41
CA ALA A 150 -15.77 5.76 -17.65
C ALA A 150 -16.37 6.44 -16.41
N ALA A 151 -15.98 7.70 -16.20
CA ALA A 151 -16.61 8.57 -15.21
C ALA A 151 -18.10 8.78 -15.53
N ASP A 152 -18.93 8.94 -14.50
CA ASP A 152 -20.35 9.32 -14.63
C ASP A 152 -21.14 8.44 -15.63
N SER A 153 -20.95 7.13 -15.56
CA SER A 153 -21.51 6.17 -16.50
C SER A 153 -22.29 5.04 -15.82
N TYR A 154 -23.25 4.48 -16.55
CA TYR A 154 -24.16 3.46 -16.05
C TYR A 154 -23.75 2.07 -16.54
N TRP A 155 -23.72 1.09 -15.62
CA TRP A 155 -23.31 -0.28 -15.90
C TRP A 155 -24.28 -1.27 -15.31
N TYR A 156 -24.54 -2.36 -16.02
CA TYR A 156 -25.31 -3.47 -15.48
C TYR A 156 -24.42 -4.35 -14.60
N ALA A 157 -24.82 -4.55 -13.35
CA ALA A 157 -24.16 -5.44 -12.41
C ALA A 157 -25.02 -6.69 -12.17
N ASN A 158 -24.45 -7.86 -12.46
CA ASN A 158 -25.16 -9.15 -12.32
C ASN A 158 -24.67 -10.00 -11.12
N GLY A 159 -23.90 -9.39 -10.23
CA GLY A 159 -23.37 -10.01 -9.03
C GLY A 159 -22.59 -9.01 -8.18
N LYS A 160 -22.38 -9.35 -6.92
CA LYS A 160 -21.44 -8.66 -6.05
C LYS A 160 -20.60 -9.64 -5.26
N LYS A 161 -19.40 -9.22 -4.88
CA LYS A 161 -18.55 -9.93 -3.93
C LYS A 161 -18.20 -9.02 -2.76
N GLU A 162 -18.19 -9.59 -1.56
CA GLU A 162 -17.82 -8.91 -0.32
C GLU A 162 -16.53 -9.53 0.21
N ASN A 163 -15.50 -8.72 0.45
CA ASN A 163 -14.29 -9.13 1.15
C ASN A 163 -14.63 -9.32 2.63
N LEU A 164 -14.56 -10.55 3.14
CA LEU A 164 -14.96 -10.85 4.52
C LEU A 164 -13.98 -10.34 5.58
N GLN A 165 -12.77 -9.94 5.18
CA GLN A 165 -11.78 -9.35 6.07
C GLN A 165 -11.95 -7.83 6.18
N THR A 166 -12.21 -7.13 5.07
CA THR A 166 -12.27 -5.66 5.02
C THR A 166 -13.71 -5.11 5.01
N GLY A 167 -14.70 -5.94 4.68
CA GLY A 167 -16.10 -5.54 4.45
C GLY A 167 -16.32 -4.83 3.11
N GLU A 168 -15.30 -4.76 2.25
CA GLU A 168 -15.39 -4.05 0.97
C GLU A 168 -16.25 -4.80 -0.03
N ILE A 169 -17.14 -4.06 -0.69
CA ILE A 169 -18.06 -4.60 -1.68
C ILE A 169 -17.57 -4.23 -3.08
N PHE A 170 -17.64 -5.20 -3.99
CA PHE A 170 -17.34 -5.01 -5.41
C PHE A 170 -18.50 -5.54 -6.26
N TYR A 171 -18.86 -4.81 -7.31
CA TYR A 171 -19.94 -5.15 -8.24
C TYR A 171 -19.37 -5.75 -9.53
N ARG A 172 -19.91 -6.89 -9.98
CA ARG A 172 -19.47 -7.56 -11.21
C ARG A 172 -20.11 -6.91 -12.44
N VAL A 173 -19.30 -6.26 -13.26
CA VAL A 173 -19.74 -5.53 -14.47
C VAL A 173 -19.46 -6.30 -15.76
N SER A 174 -18.57 -7.28 -15.71
CA SER A 174 -18.28 -8.21 -16.80
C SER A 174 -17.74 -9.53 -16.23
N THR A 175 -17.52 -10.53 -17.08
CA THR A 175 -16.90 -11.79 -16.67
C THR A 175 -15.50 -11.51 -16.10
N HIS A 176 -15.26 -11.91 -14.85
CA HIS A 176 -14.01 -11.69 -14.12
C HIS A 176 -13.62 -10.22 -13.87
N GLU A 177 -14.56 -9.27 -14.02
CA GLU A 177 -14.30 -7.85 -13.83
C GLU A 177 -15.28 -7.25 -12.82
N TYR A 178 -14.72 -6.65 -11.79
CA TYR A 178 -15.45 -6.04 -10.70
C TYR A 178 -15.06 -4.58 -10.52
N VAL A 179 -16.00 -3.73 -10.15
CA VAL A 179 -15.73 -2.35 -9.72
C VAL A 179 -16.00 -2.21 -8.23
N SER A 180 -15.17 -1.45 -7.52
CA SER A 180 -15.37 -1.24 -6.08
C SER A 180 -16.59 -0.35 -5.82
N SER A 181 -17.35 -0.66 -4.77
CA SER A 181 -18.49 0.15 -4.33
C SER A 181 -18.10 1.57 -3.93
N VAL A 182 -16.83 1.81 -3.59
CA VAL A 182 -16.28 3.15 -3.30
C VAL A 182 -16.37 4.07 -4.52
N ASP A 183 -16.44 3.52 -5.73
CA ASP A 183 -16.50 4.25 -7.00
C ASP A 183 -17.94 4.42 -7.52
N ILE A 184 -18.95 3.97 -6.76
CA ILE A 184 -20.37 3.98 -7.14
C ILE A 184 -21.16 4.97 -6.27
N LEU A 185 -22.22 5.56 -6.83
CA LEU A 185 -23.16 6.50 -6.16
C LEU A 185 -24.22 5.80 -5.30
#